data_AF-A0AAD6GIV7-F1
#
_entry.id   AF-A0AAD6GIV7-F1
#
_cell.length_a   1.000
_cell.length_b   1.000
_cell.length_c   1.000
_cell.angle_alpha   90.00
_cell.angle_beta   90.00
_cell.angle_gamma   90.00
#
_symmetry.space_group_name_H-M   'P 1'
#
loop_
_entity.id
_entity.type
_entity.pdbx_description
1 polymer ?
#
loop_
_entity_poly.entity_id
_entity_poly.type
_entity_poly.pdbx_seq_one_letter_code
_entity_poly.pdbx_strand_id
1 'polypeptide(L)'
;MGNVASRLDEAGNLFFKDQNRFSIASVTISNSRRRLLTLSPNAFPAVRYVAKRDAGDDTPIEYIQDPDVPSTAPTPTFLLRLANDDELVFNFTFILRQTPTGNVTGSTVNGVSTSLPEVSDTILNGLTFAHASNSKELDNLITREFHANPNLQNNSNVQLIGDFSTDGTPSVSVEWSWTWKPPKGPEDKGGGWRNSCSLLDYDQRTNRLNTLAHFSFWVHNSVRLLPSPRISSPNLELPVPPRSRVPSTQSTASHFSDAEITYHNIPSITPPETVDGAPPAPTQPPTPASRES
;
A
#
# COMPACT_ATOMS: atom_id res chain seq x y z
N MET A 1 19.03 -13.04 -4.48
CA MET A 1 18.57 -11.70 -4.87
C MET A 1 17.12 -11.82 -5.34
N GLY A 2 16.16 -11.67 -4.42
CA GLY A 2 14.73 -11.81 -4.71
C GLY A 2 14.06 -10.45 -4.61
N ASN A 3 13.59 -9.93 -5.74
CA ASN A 3 12.82 -8.70 -5.81
C ASN A 3 11.40 -9.02 -5.33
N VAL A 4 11.10 -8.80 -4.05
CA VAL A 4 9.73 -8.89 -3.51
C VAL A 4 9.14 -7.49 -3.50
N ALA A 5 8.66 -7.06 -4.67
CA ALA A 5 7.82 -5.88 -4.79
C ALA A 5 6.38 -6.37 -4.98
N SER A 6 5.56 -6.35 -3.92
CA SER A 6 4.11 -6.29 -4.12
C SER A 6 3.83 -5.01 -4.91
N ARG A 7 3.14 -5.14 -6.05
CA ARG A 7 3.05 -4.14 -7.13
C ARG A 7 2.83 -2.70 -6.64
N LEU A 8 3.50 -1.78 -7.32
CA LEU A 8 3.75 -0.39 -6.91
C LEU A 8 2.59 0.61 -7.11
N ASP A 9 1.54 0.25 -7.84
CA ASP A 9 0.62 1.24 -8.44
C ASP A 9 -0.70 1.44 -7.68
N GLU A 10 -0.83 0.93 -6.46
CA GLU A 10 -2.09 0.94 -5.73
C GLU A 10 -2.17 2.06 -4.68
N ALA A 11 -2.71 3.20 -5.09
CA ALA A 11 -3.01 4.36 -4.24
C ALA A 11 -4.27 4.18 -3.35
N GLY A 12 -4.78 2.96 -3.20
CA GLY A 12 -6.09 2.69 -2.58
C GLY A 12 -6.21 3.07 -1.11
N ASN A 13 -5.08 3.13 -0.39
CA ASN A 13 -5.03 3.36 1.07
C ASN A 13 -4.19 4.58 1.46
N LEU A 14 -3.69 5.34 0.48
CA LEU A 14 -2.78 6.44 0.69
C LEU A 14 -3.16 7.61 -0.22
N PHE A 15 -3.55 8.72 0.38
CA PHE A 15 -3.95 9.92 -0.35
C PHE A 15 -3.14 11.10 0.15
N PHE A 16 -2.65 11.94 -0.77
CA PHE A 16 -1.97 13.20 -0.46
C PHE A 16 -2.55 14.32 -1.30
N LYS A 17 -2.81 15.44 -0.66
CA LYS A 17 -3.29 16.66 -1.31
C LYS A 17 -2.32 17.80 -1.04
N ASP A 18 -2.13 18.65 -2.05
CA ASP A 18 -1.37 19.89 -1.95
C ASP A 18 0.05 19.72 -1.37
N GLN A 19 0.79 18.72 -1.84
CA GLN A 19 2.15 18.39 -1.35
C GLN A 19 3.18 19.52 -1.50
N ASN A 20 2.91 20.50 -2.36
CA ASN A 20 3.70 21.71 -2.47
C ASN A 20 3.55 22.62 -1.25
N ARG A 21 2.38 22.63 -0.59
CA ARG A 21 2.10 23.38 0.64
C ARG A 21 2.50 22.59 1.88
N PHE A 22 2.11 21.32 1.95
CA PHE A 22 2.29 20.46 3.11
C PHE A 22 2.70 19.05 2.70
N SER A 23 3.77 18.52 3.26
CA SER A 23 4.21 17.14 3.01
C SER A 23 4.69 16.48 4.30
N ILE A 24 4.43 15.18 4.46
CA ILE A 24 5.08 14.39 5.52
C ILE A 24 6.48 14.01 5.01
N ALA A 25 7.54 14.41 5.71
CA ALA A 25 8.92 14.09 5.36
C ALA A 25 9.32 12.69 5.84
N SER A 26 8.85 12.29 7.02
CA SER A 26 9.05 10.95 7.53
C SER A 26 8.04 10.60 8.62
N VAL A 27 7.83 9.30 8.81
CA VAL A 27 7.15 8.77 9.99
C VAL A 27 8.02 7.69 10.61
N THR A 28 8.47 7.90 11.83
CA THR A 28 9.25 6.90 12.58
C THR A 28 8.33 6.20 13.56
N ILE A 29 8.18 4.88 13.39
CA ILE A 29 7.37 4.03 14.24
C ILE A 29 8.28 3.35 15.25
N SER A 30 7.93 3.42 16.52
CA SER A 30 8.69 2.85 17.63
C SER A 30 7.76 2.21 18.67
N ASN A 31 8.32 1.36 19.51
CA ASN A 31 7.69 0.87 20.73
C ASN A 31 8.54 1.26 21.94
N SER A 32 8.15 0.81 23.13
CA SER A 32 8.88 1.09 24.39
C SER A 32 10.34 0.61 24.42
N ARG A 33 10.74 -0.28 23.51
CA ARG A 33 12.07 -0.91 23.49
C ARG A 33 12.98 -0.36 22.41
N ARG A 34 12.44 -0.11 21.21
CA ARG A 34 13.22 0.27 20.03
C ARG A 34 12.37 0.94 18.97
N ARG A 35 13.05 1.59 18.03
CA ARG A 35 12.50 1.95 16.73
C ARG A 35 12.23 0.68 15.92
N LEU A 36 11.06 0.62 15.31
CA LEU A 36 10.60 -0.54 14.54
C LEU A 36 10.91 -0.36 13.05
N LEU A 37 10.55 0.79 12.49
CA LEU A 37 10.80 1.15 11.10
C LEU A 37 10.60 2.64 10.89
N THR A 38 11.08 3.14 9.75
CA THR A 38 10.78 4.49 9.27
C THR A 38 10.13 4.43 7.89
N LEU A 39 9.08 5.22 7.74
CA LEU A 39 8.42 5.50 6.48
C LEU A 39 8.98 6.79 5.90
N SER A 40 9.43 6.76 4.65
CA SER A 40 9.87 7.94 3.91
C SER A 40 9.18 8.03 2.55
N PRO A 41 8.84 9.22 2.04
CA PRO A 41 8.35 9.41 0.68
C PRO A 41 9.24 8.73 -0.35
N ASN A 42 8.64 8.18 -1.42
CA ASN A 42 9.40 7.58 -2.50
C ASN A 42 10.03 8.61 -3.45
N ALA A 43 9.37 9.76 -3.61
CA ALA A 43 9.72 10.83 -4.53
C ALA A 43 8.98 12.11 -4.11
N PHE A 44 9.16 13.19 -4.87
CA PHE A 44 8.35 14.40 -4.75
C PHE A 44 7.76 14.79 -6.11
N PRO A 45 6.43 14.96 -6.23
CA PRO A 45 5.40 14.61 -5.24
C PRO A 45 5.41 13.12 -4.87
N ALA A 46 5.12 12.81 -3.62
CA ALA A 46 5.08 11.45 -3.11
C ALA A 46 3.82 10.75 -3.60
N VAL A 47 3.96 9.53 -4.11
CA VAL A 47 2.82 8.65 -4.44
C VAL A 47 2.72 7.47 -3.50
N ARG A 48 3.80 7.18 -2.76
CA ARG A 48 3.88 6.11 -1.77
C ARG A 48 4.95 6.39 -0.72
N TYR A 49 4.86 5.70 0.40
CA TYR A 49 5.91 5.68 1.41
C TYR A 49 6.65 4.35 1.34
N VAL A 50 7.96 4.43 1.47
CA VAL A 50 8.84 3.27 1.55
C VAL A 50 9.14 3.04 3.02
N ALA A 51 8.76 1.87 3.51
CA ALA A 51 9.14 1.42 4.83
C ALA A 51 10.59 0.89 4.81
N LYS A 52 11.38 1.28 5.81
CA LYS A 52 12.77 0.87 5.98
C LYS A 52 13.02 0.48 7.43
N ARG A 53 13.73 -0.64 7.63
CA ARG A 53 14.29 -1.02 8.92
C ARG A 53 15.53 -0.19 9.22
N ASP A 54 15.96 -0.24 10.47
CA ASP A 54 17.24 0.35 10.87
C ASP A 54 18.41 -0.49 10.39
N ALA A 55 19.57 0.14 10.25
CA ALA A 55 20.78 -0.55 9.81
C ALA A 55 21.12 -1.70 10.77
N GLY A 56 21.21 -2.92 10.23
CA GLY A 56 21.46 -4.15 11.01
C GLY A 56 20.20 -4.90 11.47
N ASP A 57 19.00 -4.39 11.17
CA ASP A 57 17.76 -5.14 11.33
C ASP A 57 17.31 -5.74 9.99
N ASP A 58 17.61 -7.02 9.81
CA ASP A 58 17.25 -7.80 8.61
C ASP A 58 15.83 -8.41 8.69
N THR A 59 15.03 -8.05 9.70
CA THR A 59 13.67 -8.57 9.80
C THR A 59 12.79 -8.04 8.66
N PRO A 60 12.04 -8.93 7.98
CA PRO A 60 11.19 -8.51 6.88
C PRO A 60 10.15 -7.48 7.34
N ILE A 61 9.80 -6.58 6.43
CA ILE A 61 8.64 -5.69 6.60
C ILE A 61 7.43 -6.45 6.10
N GLU A 62 6.49 -6.68 7.00
CA GLU A 62 5.30 -7.48 6.71
C GLU A 62 4.16 -6.60 6.20
N TYR A 63 3.35 -7.18 5.33
CA TYR A 63 2.12 -6.58 4.83
C TYR A 63 1.01 -7.63 4.93
N ILE A 64 -0.22 -7.18 5.14
CA ILE A 64 -1.41 -8.04 5.03
C ILE A 64 -2.30 -7.54 3.90
N GLN A 65 -3.11 -8.43 3.33
CA GLN A 65 -4.19 -7.99 2.46
C GLN A 65 -5.23 -7.25 3.32
N ASP A 66 -5.70 -6.10 2.83
CA ASP A 66 -6.69 -5.29 3.55
C ASP A 66 -8.02 -6.06 3.66
N PRO A 67 -8.51 -6.35 4.88
CA PRO A 67 -9.74 -7.11 5.08
C PRO A 67 -11.01 -6.34 4.67
N ASP A 68 -10.94 -5.02 4.52
CA ASP A 68 -12.09 -4.17 4.18
C ASP A 68 -12.31 -4.02 2.67
N VAL A 69 -11.40 -4.54 1.84
CA VAL A 69 -11.55 -4.48 0.38
C VAL A 69 -12.72 -5.37 -0.05
N PRO A 70 -13.70 -4.85 -0.80
CA PRO A 70 -14.80 -5.65 -1.32
C PRO A 70 -14.26 -6.81 -2.15
N SER A 71 -14.87 -7.99 -2.04
CA SER A 71 -14.49 -9.17 -2.85
C SER A 71 -14.61 -8.94 -4.36
N THR A 72 -15.31 -7.88 -4.77
CA THR A 72 -15.50 -7.45 -6.16
C THR A 72 -14.47 -6.42 -6.63
N ALA A 73 -13.51 -6.02 -5.78
CA ALA A 73 -12.47 -5.08 -6.17
C ALA A 73 -11.56 -5.71 -7.25
N PRO A 74 -11.14 -4.91 -8.25
CA PRO A 74 -10.33 -5.41 -9.36
C PRO A 74 -8.93 -5.85 -8.92
N THR A 75 -8.42 -5.31 -7.80
CA THR A 75 -7.12 -5.65 -7.23
C THR A 75 -7.19 -5.74 -5.70
N PRO A 76 -6.43 -6.66 -5.09
CA PRO A 76 -6.29 -6.72 -3.64
C PRO A 76 -5.34 -5.63 -3.15
N THR A 77 -5.77 -4.81 -2.19
CA THR A 77 -4.90 -3.82 -1.54
C THR A 77 -4.18 -4.44 -0.34
N PHE A 78 -3.03 -3.87 0.01
CA PHE A 78 -2.22 -4.32 1.15
C PHE A 78 -2.02 -3.20 2.17
N LEU A 79 -1.92 -3.57 3.44
CA LEU A 79 -1.64 -2.70 4.57
C LEU A 79 -0.31 -3.08 5.21
N LEU A 80 0.45 -2.07 5.67
CA LEU A 80 1.61 -2.29 6.51
C LEU A 80 1.17 -3.03 7.79
N ARG A 81 1.80 -4.17 8.06
CA ARG A 81 1.55 -4.95 9.27
C ARG A 81 2.54 -4.56 10.35
N LEU A 82 2.02 -4.12 11.47
CA LEU A 82 2.76 -3.85 12.70
C LEU A 82 2.40 -4.93 13.73
N ALA A 83 3.36 -5.29 14.57
CA ALA A 83 3.09 -6.17 15.70
C ALA A 83 2.44 -5.36 16.83
N ASN A 84 1.49 -5.98 17.54
CA ASN A 84 0.98 -5.43 18.78
C ASN A 84 2.05 -5.53 19.88
N ASP A 85 2.69 -4.40 20.20
CA ASP A 85 3.68 -4.25 21.26
C ASP A 85 3.14 -3.40 22.45
N ASP A 86 1.84 -3.51 22.74
CA ASP A 86 1.07 -2.76 23.77
C ASP A 86 0.97 -1.24 23.55
N GLU A 87 2.01 -0.61 23.00
CA GLU A 87 2.11 0.81 22.73
C GLU A 87 3.00 1.05 21.52
N LEU A 88 2.45 1.72 20.50
CA LEU A 88 3.17 2.13 19.30
C LEU A 88 3.20 3.66 19.26
N VAL A 89 4.38 4.23 19.05
CA VAL A 89 4.58 5.67 18.93
C VAL A 89 4.97 6.00 17.50
N PHE A 90 4.15 6.83 16.87
CA PHE A 90 4.33 7.37 15.53
C PHE A 90 4.85 8.79 15.63
N ASN A 91 6.11 9.01 15.28
CA ASN A 91 6.74 10.32 15.24
C ASN A 91 6.73 10.83 13.81
N PHE A 92 5.94 11.85 13.55
CA PHE A 92 5.81 12.49 12.25
C PHE A 92 6.74 13.69 12.15
N THR A 93 7.37 13.83 10.99
CA THR A 93 8.03 15.06 10.58
C THR A 93 7.26 15.64 9.41
N PHE A 94 6.68 16.82 9.56
CA PHE A 94 5.99 17.56 8.51
C PHE A 94 6.90 18.63 7.94
N ILE A 95 6.69 18.99 6.67
CA ILE A 95 7.30 20.15 6.05
C ILE A 95 6.19 21.00 5.43
N LEU A 96 6.13 22.26 5.86
CA LEU A 96 5.38 23.32 5.21
C LEU A 96 6.30 24.12 4.30
N ARG A 97 5.83 24.54 3.13
CA ARG A 97 6.61 25.37 2.19
C ARG A 97 5.81 26.53 1.68
N GLN A 98 6.47 27.64 1.41
CA GLN A 98 5.87 28.76 0.69
C GLN A 98 5.45 28.33 -0.71
N THR A 99 4.34 28.87 -1.18
CA THR A 99 3.86 28.59 -2.55
C THR A 99 4.22 29.74 -3.48
N PRO A 100 4.74 29.45 -4.68
CA PRO A 100 4.88 30.46 -5.72
C PRO A 100 3.51 31.02 -6.08
N THR A 101 3.31 32.32 -5.90
CA THR A 101 2.18 33.05 -6.46
C THR A 101 2.57 33.37 -7.89
N GLY A 102 2.07 32.61 -8.87
CA GLY A 102 2.48 32.64 -10.28
C GLY A 102 2.26 33.95 -11.05
N ASN A 103 2.27 35.11 -10.39
CA ASN A 103 1.96 36.43 -10.93
C ASN A 103 3.21 37.30 -11.15
N VAL A 104 4.31 36.71 -11.60
CA VAL A 104 5.48 37.51 -11.99
C VAL A 104 5.42 37.81 -13.48
N THR A 105 4.77 38.92 -13.85
CA THR A 105 5.14 39.71 -15.03
C THR A 105 6.53 40.32 -14.76
N GLY A 106 7.55 39.49 -14.78
CA GLY A 106 8.93 39.91 -14.53
C GLY A 106 9.41 40.83 -15.65
N SER A 107 10.02 41.95 -15.29
CA SER A 107 10.81 42.73 -16.23
C SER A 107 12.02 41.90 -16.65
N THR A 108 11.96 41.35 -17.86
CA THR A 108 13.10 40.65 -18.46
C THR A 108 13.97 41.70 -19.14
N VAL A 109 15.23 41.78 -18.73
CA VAL A 109 16.25 42.55 -19.45
C VAL A 109 17.19 41.53 -20.08
N ASN A 110 17.27 41.52 -21.41
CA ASN A 110 18.08 40.56 -22.18
C ASN A 110 17.79 39.08 -21.86
N GLY A 111 16.52 38.72 -21.61
CA GLY A 111 16.12 37.33 -21.33
C GLY A 111 16.52 36.82 -19.95
N VAL A 112 17.07 37.66 -19.07
CA VAL A 112 17.35 37.35 -17.67
C VAL A 112 16.28 37.99 -16.79
N SER A 113 15.67 37.19 -15.91
CA SER A 113 14.69 37.69 -14.94
C SER A 113 15.40 38.52 -13.87
N THR A 114 14.96 39.75 -13.66
CA THR A 114 15.56 40.69 -12.69
C THR A 114 14.88 40.68 -11.31
N SER A 115 13.77 39.95 -11.17
CA SER A 115 13.01 39.82 -9.93
C SER A 115 12.98 38.37 -9.44
N LEU A 116 13.12 38.17 -8.13
CA LEU A 116 12.86 36.89 -7.47
C LEU A 116 11.37 36.51 -7.67
N PRO A 117 11.05 35.20 -7.77
CA PRO A 117 9.67 34.74 -7.85
C PRO A 117 8.90 35.21 -6.61
N GLU A 118 7.71 35.77 -6.82
CA GLU A 118 6.81 36.12 -5.73
C GLU A 118 6.33 34.83 -5.05
N VAL A 119 6.51 34.77 -3.74
CA VAL A 119 6.14 33.64 -2.91
C VAL A 119 5.17 34.11 -1.84
N SER A 120 4.10 33.35 -1.61
CA SER A 120 3.18 33.59 -0.51
C SER A 120 3.48 32.64 0.63
N ASP A 121 3.30 33.14 1.85
CA ASP A 121 3.32 32.28 3.03
C ASP A 121 2.21 31.24 3.00
N THR A 122 2.58 30.03 3.41
CA THR A 122 1.62 28.95 3.64
C THR A 122 1.22 28.98 5.09
N ILE A 123 -0.08 29.14 5.32
CA ILE A 123 -0.70 29.08 6.64
C ILE A 123 -1.59 27.83 6.67
N LEU A 124 -1.42 27.01 7.70
CA LEU A 124 -2.30 25.90 8.08
C LEU A 124 -2.94 26.25 9.40
N ASN A 125 -4.26 26.39 9.38
CA ASN A 125 -5.03 26.69 10.59
C ASN A 125 -5.68 25.39 11.06
N GLY A 126 -5.51 25.07 12.33
CA GLY A 126 -6.10 23.93 12.98
C GLY A 126 -5.68 22.60 12.35
N LEU A 127 -4.38 22.38 12.11
CA LEU A 127 -3.88 21.08 11.66
C LEU A 127 -4.36 20.03 12.66
N THR A 128 -5.14 19.09 12.18
CA THR A 128 -5.86 18.13 13.01
C THR A 128 -5.54 16.72 12.55
N PHE A 129 -5.24 15.85 13.51
CA PHE A 129 -5.14 14.42 13.28
C PHE A 129 -6.46 13.74 13.68
N ALA A 130 -6.95 12.84 12.84
CA ALA A 130 -8.09 12.00 13.15
C ALA A 130 -7.78 10.54 12.81
N HIS A 131 -8.27 9.61 13.63
CA HIS A 131 -8.16 8.19 13.37
C HIS A 131 -9.48 7.44 13.62
N ALA A 132 -9.67 6.30 12.96
CA ALA A 132 -10.80 5.40 13.18
C ALA A 132 -10.42 3.96 12.83
N SER A 133 -11.31 3.00 13.09
CA SER A 133 -11.10 1.59 12.76
C SER A 133 -11.11 1.35 11.24
N ASN A 134 -11.94 2.10 10.51
CA ASN A 134 -12.07 1.98 9.07
C ASN A 134 -12.29 3.33 8.38
N SER A 135 -12.10 3.36 7.05
CA SER A 135 -12.19 4.60 6.27
C SER A 135 -13.59 5.21 6.30
N LYS A 136 -14.65 4.39 6.36
CA LYS A 136 -16.04 4.88 6.41
C LYS A 136 -16.34 5.62 7.72
N GLU A 137 -15.88 5.10 8.84
CA GLU A 137 -15.99 5.77 10.15
C GLU A 137 -15.19 7.07 10.17
N LEU A 138 -13.98 7.06 9.60
CA LEU A 138 -13.15 8.25 9.49
C LEU A 138 -13.83 9.33 8.63
N ASP A 139 -14.38 8.97 7.47
CA ASP A 139 -15.10 9.90 6.61
C ASP A 139 -16.34 10.47 7.30
N ASN A 140 -17.09 9.64 8.04
CA ASN A 140 -18.22 10.10 8.84
C ASN A 140 -17.77 11.09 9.93
N LEU A 141 -16.65 10.82 10.60
CA LEU A 141 -16.08 11.69 11.62
C LEU A 141 -15.73 13.07 11.03
N ILE A 142 -15.05 13.08 9.87
CA ILE A 142 -14.58 14.29 9.19
C ILE A 142 -15.73 15.11 8.59
N THR A 143 -16.79 14.46 8.10
CA THR A 143 -17.86 15.13 7.36
C THR A 143 -19.12 15.37 8.19
N ARG A 144 -19.64 14.35 8.85
CA ARG A 144 -20.92 14.42 9.55
C ARG A 144 -20.73 14.87 10.99
N GLU A 145 -19.82 14.21 11.72
CA GLU A 145 -19.62 14.52 13.14
C GLU A 145 -19.00 15.89 13.33
N PHE A 146 -18.11 16.31 12.44
CA PHE A 146 -17.58 17.68 12.45
C PHE A 146 -18.67 18.76 12.42
N HIS A 147 -19.69 18.61 11.57
CA HIS A 147 -20.79 19.58 11.52
C HIS A 147 -21.81 19.39 12.66
N ALA A 148 -21.98 18.16 13.14
CA ALA A 148 -22.96 17.85 14.19
C ALA A 148 -22.45 18.17 15.60
N ASN A 149 -21.13 18.14 15.81
CA ASN A 149 -20.49 18.34 17.10
C ASN A 149 -19.50 19.51 17.03
N PRO A 150 -19.87 20.71 17.51
CA PRO A 150 -18.96 21.86 17.55
C PRO A 150 -17.75 21.65 18.47
N ASN A 151 -17.76 20.60 19.29
CA ASN A 151 -16.66 20.21 20.17
C ASN A 151 -15.97 18.92 19.68
N LEU A 152 -15.85 18.73 18.37
CA LEU A 152 -15.20 17.54 17.79
C LEU A 152 -13.79 17.33 18.34
N GLN A 153 -13.07 18.41 18.69
CA GLN A 153 -11.76 18.36 19.33
C GLN A 153 -11.72 17.63 20.68
N ASN A 154 -12.88 17.43 21.32
CA ASN A 154 -12.99 16.64 22.56
C ASN A 154 -13.18 15.14 22.29
N ASN A 155 -13.33 14.72 21.03
CA ASN A 155 -13.41 13.31 20.66
C ASN A 155 -12.03 12.66 20.82
N SER A 156 -11.96 11.48 21.47
CA SER A 156 -10.69 10.75 21.67
C SER A 156 -9.98 10.36 20.38
N ASN A 157 -10.74 10.28 19.28
CA ASN A 157 -10.24 9.92 17.96
C ASN A 157 -9.70 11.12 17.17
N VAL A 158 -9.75 12.31 17.75
CA VAL A 158 -9.35 13.58 17.12
C VAL A 158 -8.36 14.30 18.02
N GLN A 159 -7.28 14.80 17.44
CA GLN A 159 -6.28 15.58 18.14
C GLN A 159 -5.92 16.82 17.33
N LEU A 160 -6.09 18.00 17.93
CA LEU A 160 -5.59 19.25 17.38
C LEU A 160 -4.06 19.29 17.54
N ILE A 161 -3.34 19.34 16.43
CA ILE A 161 -1.89 19.45 16.39
C ILE A 161 -1.48 20.91 16.60
N GLY A 162 -2.13 21.85 15.89
CA GLY A 162 -1.92 23.29 16.08
C GLY A 162 -1.98 24.09 14.78
N ASP A 163 -1.60 25.36 14.90
CA ASP A 163 -1.50 26.30 13.77
C ASP A 163 -0.04 26.45 13.35
N PHE A 164 0.19 26.46 12.04
CA PHE A 164 1.53 26.53 11.47
C PHE A 164 1.58 27.52 10.31
N SER A 165 2.67 28.27 10.23
CA SER A 165 2.91 29.25 9.18
C SER A 165 4.37 29.18 8.75
N THR A 166 4.65 29.56 7.51
CA THR A 166 6.02 29.74 7.03
C THR A 166 6.64 31.04 7.51
N ASP A 167 5.85 32.04 7.88
CA ASP A 167 6.30 33.32 8.47
C ASP A 167 7.51 33.95 7.75
N GLY A 168 7.47 34.01 6.42
CA GLY A 168 8.54 34.53 5.58
C GLY A 168 9.69 33.57 5.30
N THR A 169 9.74 32.40 5.96
CA THR A 169 10.75 31.37 5.70
C THR A 169 10.34 30.48 4.52
N PRO A 170 11.27 30.04 3.64
CA PRO A 170 10.91 29.21 2.49
C PRO A 170 10.22 27.89 2.87
N SER A 171 10.57 27.32 4.03
CA SER A 171 9.98 26.11 4.55
C SER A 171 10.18 25.96 6.06
N VAL A 172 9.21 25.35 6.74
CA VAL A 172 9.27 25.03 8.17
C VAL A 172 9.10 23.53 8.36
N SER A 173 9.93 22.94 9.23
CA SER A 173 9.80 21.55 9.66
C SER A 173 9.14 21.48 11.01
N VAL A 174 8.16 20.59 11.16
CA VAL A 174 7.39 20.42 12.41
C VAL A 174 7.45 18.96 12.80
N GLU A 175 7.69 18.69 14.07
CA GLU A 175 7.64 17.34 14.63
C GLU A 175 6.42 17.18 15.53
N TRP A 176 5.74 16.04 15.39
CA TRP A 176 4.60 15.70 16.22
C TRP A 176 4.50 14.20 16.41
N SER A 177 4.11 13.76 17.61
CA SER A 177 4.02 12.34 17.95
C SER A 177 2.59 11.95 18.29
N TRP A 178 2.17 10.78 17.82
CA TRP A 178 0.93 10.12 18.21
C TRP A 178 1.21 8.74 18.78
N THR A 179 0.52 8.43 19.87
CA THR A 179 0.64 7.14 20.54
C THR A 179 -0.62 6.33 20.28
N TRP A 180 -0.44 5.20 19.61
CA TRP A 180 -1.47 4.18 19.43
C TRP A 180 -1.40 3.15 20.55
N LYS A 181 -2.57 2.75 21.04
CA LYS A 181 -2.74 1.66 22.00
C LYS A 181 -3.83 0.71 21.51
N PRO A 182 -3.73 -0.60 21.81
CA PRO A 182 -4.77 -1.56 21.47
C PRO A 182 -6.14 -1.10 21.99
N PRO A 183 -7.17 -1.07 21.13
CA PRO A 183 -8.54 -0.85 21.57
C PRO A 183 -8.94 -1.91 22.60
N LYS A 184 -9.79 -1.52 23.56
CA LYS A 184 -10.38 -2.47 24.53
C LYS A 184 -11.44 -3.38 23.90
N GLY A 185 -11.87 -3.07 22.68
CA GLY A 185 -12.89 -3.82 21.94
C GLY A 185 -12.37 -5.14 21.36
N PRO A 186 -13.25 -5.95 20.76
CA PRO A 186 -12.85 -7.16 20.06
C PRO A 186 -11.88 -6.86 18.91
N GLU A 187 -11.09 -7.86 18.53
CA GLU A 187 -10.26 -7.82 17.32
C GLU A 187 -11.11 -7.83 16.05
N ASP A 188 -10.60 -7.20 15.00
CA ASP A 188 -11.14 -7.28 13.66
C ASP A 188 -10.88 -8.66 13.03
N LYS A 189 -11.57 -8.95 11.93
CA LYS A 189 -11.35 -10.17 11.13
C LYS A 189 -9.88 -10.24 10.71
N GLY A 190 -9.17 -11.29 11.14
CA GLY A 190 -7.75 -11.47 10.85
C GLY A 190 -6.80 -11.33 12.05
N GLY A 191 -7.35 -11.19 13.27
CA GLY A 191 -6.59 -11.29 14.51
C GLY A 191 -5.78 -10.04 14.82
N GLY A 192 -6.41 -8.86 14.73
CA GLY A 192 -5.75 -7.57 14.90
C GLY A 192 -6.70 -6.41 14.71
N TRP A 193 -6.17 -5.22 14.49
CA TRP A 193 -6.95 -4.00 14.31
C TRP A 193 -6.51 -3.25 13.06
N ARG A 194 -7.48 -2.93 12.22
CA ARG A 194 -7.30 -1.97 11.13
C ARG A 194 -7.34 -0.56 11.72
N ASN A 195 -6.50 0.30 11.19
CA ASN A 195 -6.45 1.70 11.58
C ASN A 195 -6.41 2.55 10.33
N SER A 196 -7.33 3.50 10.24
CA SER A 196 -7.36 4.54 9.21
C SER A 196 -7.13 5.89 9.86
N CYS A 197 -6.17 6.64 9.33
CA CYS A 197 -5.73 7.91 9.89
C CYS A 197 -5.72 8.98 8.81
N SER A 198 -6.05 10.22 9.19
CA SER A 198 -6.01 11.38 8.31
C SER A 198 -5.42 12.60 9.01
N LEU A 199 -4.61 13.35 8.28
CA LEU A 199 -4.18 14.71 8.61
C LEU A 199 -5.04 15.70 7.85
N LEU A 200 -5.55 16.70 8.56
CA LEU A 200 -6.64 17.56 8.11
C LEU A 200 -6.25 19.02 8.33
N ASP A 201 -6.51 19.87 7.33
CA ASP A 201 -6.42 21.34 7.41
C ASP A 201 -7.83 21.91 7.64
N TYR A 202 -8.01 22.77 8.64
CA TYR A 202 -9.30 23.41 8.86
C TYR A 202 -9.45 24.65 7.98
N ASP A 203 -10.36 24.57 7.01
CA ASP A 203 -10.76 25.71 6.19
C ASP A 203 -11.91 26.46 6.88
N GLN A 204 -11.55 27.54 7.56
CA GLN A 204 -12.49 28.43 8.24
C GLN A 204 -13.50 29.08 7.28
N ARG A 205 -13.13 29.33 6.02
CA ARG A 205 -14.02 30.00 5.05
C ARG A 205 -15.17 29.10 4.64
N THR A 206 -14.90 27.81 4.41
CA THR A 206 -15.94 26.83 4.07
C THR A 206 -16.49 26.09 5.27
N ASN A 207 -15.88 26.31 6.44
CA ASN A 207 -16.11 25.58 7.68
C ASN A 207 -16.04 24.06 7.44
N ARG A 208 -14.90 23.59 6.92
CA ARG A 208 -14.68 22.17 6.59
C ARG A 208 -13.27 21.73 6.93
N LEU A 209 -13.11 20.44 7.21
CA LEU A 209 -11.83 19.77 7.31
C LEU A 209 -11.40 19.25 5.93
N ASN A 210 -10.25 19.71 5.45
CA ASN A 210 -9.66 19.28 4.18
C ASN A 210 -8.60 18.22 4.44
N THR A 211 -8.77 17.02 3.87
CA THR A 211 -7.75 15.96 3.96
C THR A 211 -6.48 16.35 3.23
N LEU A 212 -5.39 16.49 3.97
CA LEU A 212 -4.03 16.70 3.47
C LEU A 212 -3.32 15.38 3.20
N ALA A 213 -3.50 14.42 4.11
CA ALA A 213 -2.95 13.09 3.97
C ALA A 213 -3.90 12.06 4.59
N HIS A 214 -3.96 10.88 4.00
CA HIS A 214 -4.66 9.71 4.53
C HIS A 214 -3.75 8.50 4.44
N PHE A 215 -3.73 7.67 5.47
CA PHE A 215 -3.02 6.39 5.46
C PHE A 215 -3.76 5.37 6.32
N SER A 216 -3.58 4.09 5.98
CA SER A 216 -4.10 2.98 6.78
C SER A 216 -3.02 1.96 7.08
N PHE A 217 -3.11 1.30 8.24
CA PHE A 217 -2.19 0.25 8.67
C PHE A 217 -2.92 -0.80 9.51
N TRP A 218 -2.30 -1.96 9.65
CA TRP A 218 -2.82 -3.05 10.46
C TRP A 218 -1.91 -3.31 11.65
N VAL A 219 -2.49 -3.40 12.84
CA VAL A 219 -1.78 -3.90 14.02
C VAL A 219 -2.25 -5.30 14.30
N HIS A 220 -1.38 -6.28 14.06
CA HIS A 220 -1.69 -7.67 14.30
C HIS A 220 -1.53 -8.00 15.78
N ASN A 221 -2.57 -8.57 16.38
CA ASN A 221 -2.44 -9.09 17.72
C ASN A 221 -1.61 -10.38 17.64
N SER A 222 -0.36 -10.25 18.05
CA SER A 222 0.47 -11.42 18.30
C SER A 222 -0.07 -12.08 19.55
N VAL A 223 -1.13 -12.89 19.43
CA VAL A 223 -1.39 -13.93 20.43
C VAL A 223 -0.08 -14.68 20.52
N ARG A 224 0.65 -14.54 21.63
CA ARG A 224 1.89 -15.28 21.86
C ARG A 224 1.54 -16.70 21.48
N LEU A 225 2.10 -17.17 20.37
CA LEU A 225 2.00 -18.57 20.03
C LEU A 225 2.62 -19.26 21.24
N LEU A 226 1.76 -19.84 22.09
CA LEU A 226 2.19 -20.87 23.01
C LEU A 226 3.09 -21.78 22.17
N PRO A 227 4.30 -22.09 22.66
CA PRO A 227 5.30 -22.77 21.86
C PRO A 227 4.59 -23.94 21.18
N SER A 228 4.62 -23.97 19.84
CA SER A 228 3.98 -25.00 19.05
C SER A 228 4.25 -26.34 19.75
N PRO A 229 3.25 -27.24 19.87
CA PRO A 229 3.55 -28.57 20.35
C PRO A 229 4.69 -29.06 19.49
N ARG A 230 5.82 -29.40 20.11
CA ARG A 230 6.91 -30.06 19.42
C ARG A 230 6.34 -31.41 19.00
N ILE A 231 5.64 -31.45 17.88
CA ILE A 231 5.36 -32.69 17.18
C ILE A 231 6.71 -33.07 16.62
N SER A 232 7.48 -33.80 17.43
CA SER A 232 8.56 -34.62 16.94
C SER A 232 7.94 -35.50 15.86
N SER A 233 8.20 -35.17 14.60
CA SER A 233 7.86 -36.01 13.47
C SER A 233 8.39 -37.41 13.78
N PRO A 234 7.55 -38.46 13.87
CA PRO A 234 8.09 -39.80 13.92
C PRO A 234 8.82 -40.00 12.59
N ASN A 235 10.10 -40.39 12.67
CA ASN A 235 10.89 -40.79 11.52
C ASN A 235 10.07 -41.78 10.67
N LEU A 236 9.49 -41.29 9.58
CA LEU A 236 8.90 -42.15 8.58
C LEU A 236 10.06 -42.66 7.71
N GLU A 237 10.80 -43.64 8.24
CA GLU A 237 11.74 -44.42 7.45
C GLU A 237 10.94 -45.22 6.43
N LEU A 238 10.81 -44.68 5.22
CA LEU A 238 10.40 -45.45 4.06
C LEU A 238 11.56 -46.40 3.71
N PRO A 239 11.39 -47.74 3.80
CA PRO A 239 12.43 -48.66 3.37
C PRO A 239 12.52 -48.57 1.84
N VAL A 240 13.54 -47.88 1.34
CA VAL A 240 13.92 -47.96 -0.08
C VAL A 240 14.52 -49.35 -0.30
N PRO A 241 13.92 -50.22 -1.13
CA PRO A 241 14.52 -51.51 -1.41
C PRO A 241 15.83 -51.31 -2.18
N PRO A 242 16.88 -52.10 -1.89
CA PRO A 242 18.18 -51.92 -2.50
C PRO A 242 18.12 -52.15 -4.02
N ARG A 243 18.71 -51.20 -4.75
CA ARG A 243 18.81 -51.15 -6.21
C ARG A 243 19.66 -52.33 -6.72
N SER A 244 19.01 -53.43 -7.07
CA SER A 244 19.67 -54.54 -7.77
C SER A 244 19.83 -54.18 -9.25
N ARG A 245 21.08 -54.03 -9.71
CA ARG A 245 21.43 -53.97 -11.14
C ARG A 245 21.49 -55.41 -11.66
N VAL A 246 20.58 -55.79 -12.56
CA VAL A 246 20.75 -57.01 -13.37
C VAL A 246 20.36 -56.69 -14.83
N PRO A 247 21.14 -57.12 -15.85
CA PRO A 247 20.89 -56.82 -17.25
C PRO A 247 19.77 -57.69 -17.87
N SER A 248 19.19 -57.14 -18.94
CA SER A 248 18.02 -57.55 -19.75
C SER A 248 18.02 -58.97 -20.33
N THR A 249 16.82 -59.50 -20.59
CA THR A 249 16.46 -60.27 -21.80
C THR A 249 14.93 -60.39 -21.98
N GLN A 250 14.49 -60.40 -23.26
CA GLN A 250 13.13 -60.66 -23.76
C GLN A 250 12.51 -61.94 -23.13
N SER A 251 11.20 -62.19 -23.08
CA SER A 251 10.31 -62.42 -24.24
C SER A 251 8.86 -62.77 -23.79
N THR A 252 7.92 -62.56 -24.72
CA THR A 252 6.70 -63.36 -25.03
C THR A 252 5.56 -63.52 -24.02
N ALA A 253 4.49 -62.76 -24.29
CA ALA A 253 3.10 -63.19 -24.55
C ALA A 253 2.59 -64.54 -23.99
N SER A 254 1.46 -64.47 -23.29
CA SER A 254 0.25 -65.33 -23.38
C SER A 254 -0.63 -65.09 -22.13
N HIS A 255 -1.96 -65.27 -22.09
CA HIS A 255 -3.05 -65.40 -23.06
C HIS A 255 -4.34 -65.55 -22.18
N PHE A 256 -5.33 -64.64 -22.30
CA PHE A 256 -6.79 -64.84 -22.18
C PHE A 256 -7.36 -65.17 -20.77
N SER A 257 -8.61 -64.92 -20.37
CA SER A 257 -9.93 -64.71 -21.02
C SER A 257 -10.77 -63.76 -20.12
N ASP A 258 -11.50 -62.76 -20.61
CA ASP A 258 -12.82 -62.76 -21.28
C ASP A 258 -14.04 -62.74 -20.33
N ALA A 259 -14.84 -61.69 -20.46
CA ALA A 259 -16.30 -61.66 -20.28
C ALA A 259 -16.85 -60.33 -20.83
N GLU A 260 -17.16 -60.35 -22.14
CA GLU A 260 -18.33 -59.80 -22.87
C GLU A 260 -18.96 -58.45 -22.44
N ILE A 261 -18.87 -57.38 -23.26
CA ILE A 261 -19.67 -57.01 -24.47
C ILE A 261 -21.04 -56.37 -24.08
N THR A 262 -21.30 -55.09 -24.41
CA THR A 262 -21.95 -54.71 -25.67
C THR A 262 -21.72 -53.25 -26.06
N TYR A 263 -21.61 -53.08 -27.38
CA TYR A 263 -21.07 -52.02 -28.21
C TYR A 263 -21.96 -50.79 -28.45
N HIS A 264 -21.30 -49.67 -28.80
CA HIS A 264 -21.37 -48.92 -30.09
C HIS A 264 -21.01 -47.44 -29.85
N ASN A 265 -20.26 -46.70 -30.68
CA ASN A 265 -19.45 -46.95 -31.88
C ASN A 265 -18.69 -45.61 -32.12
N ILE A 266 -17.37 -45.64 -32.33
CA ILE A 266 -16.54 -44.49 -32.78
C ILE A 266 -16.24 -44.70 -34.27
N PRO A 267 -15.87 -43.65 -35.04
CA PRO A 267 -14.54 -43.77 -35.64
C PRO A 267 -13.71 -42.48 -35.57
N SER A 268 -12.44 -42.71 -35.24
CA SER A 268 -11.31 -41.79 -35.30
C SER A 268 -10.63 -41.97 -36.66
N ILE A 269 -10.10 -40.90 -37.26
CA ILE A 269 -9.15 -41.02 -38.36
C ILE A 269 -8.01 -40.00 -38.19
N THR A 270 -6.80 -40.53 -38.25
CA THR A 270 -5.46 -39.93 -38.16
C THR A 270 -5.12 -39.04 -39.38
N PRO A 271 -4.07 -38.19 -39.28
CA PRO A 271 -3.69 -37.23 -40.33
C PRO A 271 -2.60 -37.77 -41.26
N PRO A 272 -2.41 -37.15 -42.45
CA PRO A 272 -1.11 -37.10 -43.10
C PRO A 272 -0.65 -35.65 -43.40
N GLU A 273 0.63 -35.39 -43.15
CA GLU A 273 1.41 -34.27 -43.70
C GLU A 273 1.50 -34.37 -45.23
N THR A 274 1.49 -33.23 -45.95
CA THR A 274 2.64 -32.76 -46.76
C THR A 274 2.38 -31.43 -47.50
N VAL A 275 3.29 -30.47 -47.26
CA VAL A 275 4.04 -29.65 -48.25
C VAL A 275 3.46 -28.34 -48.83
N ASP A 276 4.31 -27.32 -48.63
CA ASP A 276 4.63 -26.08 -49.38
C ASP A 276 3.76 -24.82 -49.33
N GLY A 277 4.46 -23.70 -49.06
CA GLY A 277 4.11 -22.38 -49.59
C GLY A 277 4.10 -21.22 -48.58
N ALA A 278 5.27 -20.72 -48.18
CA ALA A 278 5.44 -19.40 -47.54
C ALA A 278 5.17 -18.23 -48.55
N PRO A 279 5.27 -16.92 -48.22
CA PRO A 279 5.30 -16.17 -46.94
C PRO A 279 4.25 -14.99 -46.94
N PRO A 280 4.22 -14.05 -45.95
CA PRO A 280 3.03 -13.27 -45.60
C PRO A 280 2.92 -11.93 -46.33
N ALA A 281 1.69 -11.44 -46.52
CA ALA A 281 1.42 -10.07 -46.95
C ALA A 281 1.32 -9.10 -45.74
N PRO A 282 1.81 -7.86 -45.84
CA PRO A 282 2.09 -7.01 -44.70
C PRO A 282 0.96 -6.04 -44.32
N THR A 283 1.05 -5.64 -43.06
CA THR A 283 0.38 -4.58 -42.30
C THR A 283 0.06 -3.32 -43.11
N GLN A 284 -1.20 -2.86 -43.07
CA GLN A 284 -1.58 -1.51 -43.50
C GLN A 284 -1.39 -0.50 -42.35
N PRO A 285 -0.72 0.64 -42.60
CA PRO A 285 -0.70 1.79 -41.70
C PRO A 285 -1.90 2.74 -41.95
N PRO A 286 -2.39 3.49 -40.94
CA PRO A 286 -3.41 4.51 -41.12
C PRO A 286 -2.84 5.79 -41.76
N THR A 287 -3.60 6.35 -42.71
CA THR A 287 -3.30 7.60 -43.43
C THR A 287 -3.71 8.86 -42.65
N PRO A 288 -3.02 10.01 -42.88
CA PRO A 288 -3.23 11.26 -42.17
C PRO A 288 -4.26 12.21 -42.83
N ALA A 289 -4.56 13.27 -42.08
CA ALA A 289 -5.60 14.28 -42.26
C ALA A 289 -5.64 15.04 -43.61
N SER A 290 -6.86 15.37 -44.03
CA SER A 290 -7.17 16.39 -45.04
C SER A 290 -7.63 17.67 -44.35
N ARG A 291 -7.03 18.79 -44.76
CA ARG A 291 -7.36 20.17 -44.42
C ARG A 291 -8.21 20.72 -45.56
N GLU A 292 -9.39 21.27 -45.28
CA GLU A 292 -10.09 22.09 -46.28
C GLU A 292 -10.96 23.17 -45.63
N SER A 293 -10.75 24.39 -46.15
CA SER A 293 -11.54 25.63 -46.10
C SER A 293 -11.75 26.33 -44.77
#